data_AF-A0AA40ERR9-F1
#
_entry.id   AF-A0AA40ERR9-F1
#
_cell.length_a   1.000
_cell.length_b   1.000
_cell.length_c   1.000
_cell.angle_alpha   90.00
_cell.angle_beta   90.00
_cell.angle_gamma   90.00
#
_symmetry.space_group_name_H-M   'P 1'
#
loop_
_entity.id
_entity.type
_entity.pdbx_description
1 polymer ?
#
loop_
_entity_poly.entity_id
_entity_poly.type
_entity_poly.pdbx_seq_one_letter_code
_entity_poly.pdbx_strand_id
1 'polypeptide(L)'
;MAVVGWKPSADGYISTQNGGIEIELDGAVVCHIINLYSLTLEASKGRYRGCTTSSVIPLPNREIAKECKFSFGSLVWDTAADGQLHGRFLPGLESEMVATKQPLGEITANMEPGTIMVSYLNALNHGVSDSSFYLLPADAPLHSRVERLIACFESLWARGSTRGAPLIMTRRWFEDAARIKRRILTNGGNDASFLNDVVATVNTDDLGCGHEREEMEKIRKTFFFGSDSFTFHVLLGYRFPAISEILCMRRVCRTMNEICKAALLSYAQEPVGTWRHQLFQMKDQVLKVINLGPEIYLTQTMNVHLVEFTQDTELWHKTMLLGGGENFERTGPESET
;
A
#
# COMPACT_ATOMS: atom_id res chain seq x y z
N MET A 1 -16.68 8.80 20.21
CA MET A 1 -16.19 7.41 20.19
C MET A 1 -17.22 6.57 20.93
N ALA A 2 -18.05 5.84 20.20
CA ALA A 2 -18.94 4.85 20.81
C ALA A 2 -18.10 3.63 21.20
N VAL A 3 -18.30 3.12 22.41
CA VAL A 3 -17.70 1.86 22.83
C VAL A 3 -18.27 0.77 21.92
N VAL A 4 -17.41 0.18 21.10
CA VAL A 4 -17.73 -0.95 20.24
C VAL A 4 -17.90 -2.18 21.12
N GLY A 5 -19.07 -2.81 21.06
CA GLY A 5 -19.43 -3.93 21.93
C GLY A 5 -18.90 -5.26 21.41
N TRP A 6 -18.29 -6.03 22.29
CA TRP A 6 -18.13 -7.48 22.18
C TRP A 6 -19.34 -8.15 22.83
N LYS A 7 -19.97 -9.10 22.14
CA LYS A 7 -21.05 -9.91 22.70
C LYS A 7 -20.87 -11.38 22.26
N PRO A 8 -21.31 -12.34 23.08
CA PRO A 8 -21.51 -13.71 22.60
C PRO A 8 -22.41 -13.69 21.36
N SER A 9 -22.17 -14.58 20.39
CA SER A 9 -23.00 -14.69 19.18
C SER A 9 -24.49 -14.80 19.55
N ALA A 10 -25.32 -13.92 18.99
CA ALA A 10 -26.71 -13.75 19.39
C ALA A 10 -27.65 -14.84 18.86
N ASP A 11 -27.21 -15.64 17.90
CA ASP A 11 -28.12 -16.43 17.06
C ASP A 11 -28.41 -17.83 17.62
N GLY A 12 -27.80 -18.22 18.75
CA GLY A 12 -28.06 -19.52 19.40
C GLY A 12 -27.73 -20.76 18.57
N TYR A 13 -27.36 -20.60 17.30
CA TYR A 13 -26.96 -21.62 16.35
C TYR A 13 -25.46 -21.90 16.44
N ILE A 14 -24.96 -22.00 17.67
CA ILE A 14 -23.56 -22.36 17.91
C ILE A 14 -23.49 -23.88 17.93
N SER A 15 -23.15 -24.48 16.80
CA SER A 15 -22.64 -25.85 16.80
C SER A 15 -21.26 -25.83 17.44
N THR A 16 -21.21 -25.79 18.78
CA THR A 16 -20.03 -26.15 19.57
C THR A 16 -19.79 -27.66 19.55
N GLN A 17 -20.06 -28.36 18.44
CA GLN A 17 -19.86 -29.81 18.37
C GLN A 17 -18.40 -30.20 18.70
N ASN A 18 -17.45 -29.25 18.59
CA ASN A 18 -16.04 -29.43 18.94
C ASN A 18 -15.54 -28.52 20.09
N GLY A 19 -16.41 -27.87 20.88
CA GLY A 19 -16.00 -27.05 22.03
C GLY A 19 -15.29 -25.72 21.71
N GLY A 20 -15.39 -25.23 20.47
CA GLY A 20 -14.85 -23.92 20.07
C GLY A 20 -15.63 -22.74 20.63
N ILE A 21 -14.94 -21.60 20.80
CA ILE A 21 -15.56 -20.31 21.16
C ILE A 21 -15.74 -19.51 19.87
N GLU A 22 -16.95 -19.00 19.66
CA GLU A 22 -17.27 -18.07 18.58
C GLU A 22 -17.67 -16.71 19.16
N ILE A 23 -17.06 -15.64 18.65
CA ILE A 23 -17.25 -14.27 19.13
C ILE A 23 -17.71 -13.40 17.98
N GLU A 24 -18.75 -12.61 18.20
CA GLU A 24 -19.18 -11.58 17.25
C GLU A 24 -18.39 -10.29 17.50
N LEU A 25 -17.68 -9.82 16.48
CA LEU A 25 -16.84 -8.63 16.52
C LEU A 25 -17.27 -7.65 15.44
N ASP A 26 -17.35 -6.38 15.81
CA ASP A 26 -17.42 -5.29 14.83
C ASP A 26 -16.14 -5.28 13.99
N GLY A 27 -16.30 -5.21 12.67
CA GLY A 27 -15.22 -5.16 11.71
C GLY A 27 -14.25 -4.00 11.95
N ALA A 28 -14.73 -2.86 12.48
CA ALA A 28 -13.86 -1.76 12.90
C ALA A 28 -12.83 -2.21 13.96
N VAL A 29 -13.24 -3.03 14.93
CA VAL A 29 -12.33 -3.59 15.96
C VAL A 29 -11.32 -4.52 15.31
N VAL A 30 -11.75 -5.38 14.39
CA VAL A 30 -10.85 -6.29 13.68
C VAL A 30 -9.84 -5.53 12.83
N CYS A 31 -10.27 -4.49 12.12
CA CYS A 31 -9.38 -3.60 11.36
C CYS A 31 -8.33 -2.93 12.25
N HIS A 32 -8.71 -2.45 13.44
CA HIS A 32 -7.76 -1.90 14.40
C HIS A 32 -6.74 -2.94 14.87
N ILE A 33 -7.18 -4.17 15.20
CA ILE A 33 -6.27 -5.26 15.60
C ILE A 33 -5.29 -5.58 14.48
N ILE A 34 -5.77 -5.74 13.24
CA ILE A 34 -4.91 -6.01 12.09
C ILE A 34 -3.90 -4.88 11.89
N ASN A 35 -4.35 -3.62 11.87
CA ASN A 35 -3.46 -2.49 11.64
C ASN A 35 -2.36 -2.35 12.70
N LEU A 36 -2.72 -2.58 13.97
CA LEU A 36 -1.81 -2.40 15.10
C LEU A 36 -0.86 -3.59 15.27
N TYR A 37 -1.28 -4.81 15.00
CA TYR A 37 -0.48 -5.99 15.38
C TYR A 37 -0.01 -6.84 14.21
N SER A 38 -0.42 -6.55 12.98
CA SER A 38 0.03 -7.32 11.82
C SER A 38 1.53 -7.19 11.60
N LEU A 39 2.15 -8.33 11.27
CA LEU A 39 3.53 -8.39 10.86
C LEU A 39 3.64 -7.82 9.44
N THR A 40 3.77 -6.50 9.31
CA THR A 40 3.98 -5.84 8.01
C THR A 40 5.45 -5.90 7.61
N LEU A 41 6.36 -5.74 8.56
CA LEU A 41 7.81 -5.73 8.31
C LEU A 41 8.60 -6.71 9.18
N GLU A 42 8.01 -7.21 10.27
CA GLU A 42 8.73 -7.96 11.31
C GLU A 42 9.00 -9.43 10.98
N ALA A 43 8.19 -10.04 10.10
CA ALA A 43 8.42 -11.41 9.62
C ALA A 43 9.82 -11.61 8.98
N SER A 44 10.51 -10.51 8.68
CA SER A 44 11.85 -10.49 8.10
C SER A 44 13.02 -10.61 9.07
N LYS A 45 12.86 -10.26 10.36
CA LYS A 45 14.00 -10.25 11.31
C LYS A 45 14.38 -11.64 11.80
N GLY A 46 13.42 -12.56 11.89
CA GLY A 46 13.64 -13.93 12.39
C GLY A 46 14.03 -14.94 11.30
N ARG A 47 13.42 -14.87 10.11
CA ARG A 47 13.58 -15.89 9.06
C ARG A 47 14.80 -15.71 8.16
N TYR A 48 15.42 -14.53 8.14
CA TYR A 48 16.51 -14.22 7.21
C TYR A 48 17.83 -13.86 7.91
N ARG A 49 18.00 -14.21 9.19
CA ARG A 49 19.32 -14.28 9.85
C ARG A 49 20.15 -15.37 9.19
N GLY A 50 20.79 -15.04 8.07
CA GLY A 50 21.60 -15.97 7.27
C GLY A 50 21.52 -15.74 5.75
N CYS A 51 20.57 -14.92 5.28
CA CYS A 51 20.51 -14.59 3.85
C CYS A 51 21.52 -13.47 3.53
N THR A 52 22.57 -13.81 2.81
CA THR A 52 23.57 -12.86 2.29
C THR A 52 23.07 -12.09 1.07
N THR A 53 21.93 -12.48 0.52
CA THR A 53 21.30 -11.89 -0.68
C THR A 53 20.16 -10.96 -0.30
N SER A 54 20.22 -9.71 -0.78
CA SER A 54 19.11 -8.76 -0.68
C SER A 54 17.86 -9.36 -1.32
N SER A 55 16.81 -9.57 -0.53
CA SER A 55 15.55 -10.14 -1.01
C SER A 55 14.51 -9.04 -1.12
N VAL A 56 13.89 -8.93 -2.29
CA VAL A 56 12.75 -8.05 -2.56
C VAL A 56 11.49 -8.88 -2.37
N ILE A 57 10.65 -8.54 -1.38
CA ILE A 57 9.40 -9.26 -1.12
C ILE A 57 8.23 -8.31 -1.37
N PRO A 58 7.27 -8.65 -2.25
CA PRO A 58 6.05 -7.86 -2.39
C PRO A 58 5.24 -7.93 -1.10
N LEU A 59 4.75 -6.79 -0.61
CA LEU A 59 3.79 -6.77 0.49
C LEU A 59 2.41 -7.15 -0.05
N PRO A 60 1.79 -8.23 0.45
CA PRO A 60 0.48 -8.63 0.01
C PRO A 60 -0.55 -7.58 0.40
N ASN A 61 -1.54 -7.36 -0.46
CA ASN A 61 -2.75 -6.64 -0.07
C ASN A 61 -3.61 -7.59 0.78
N ARG A 62 -3.64 -7.37 2.11
CA ARG A 62 -4.36 -8.27 3.03
C ARG A 62 -5.88 -8.28 2.86
N GLU A 63 -6.46 -7.21 2.31
CA GLU A 63 -7.89 -7.19 1.97
C GLU A 63 -8.20 -8.21 0.87
N ILE A 64 -7.30 -8.35 -0.11
CA ILE A 64 -7.42 -9.33 -1.20
C ILE A 64 -7.02 -10.73 -0.72
N ALA A 65 -5.92 -10.83 0.03
CA ALA A 65 -5.41 -12.12 0.50
C ALA A 65 -6.32 -12.76 1.56
N LYS A 66 -7.14 -11.94 2.25
CA LYS A 66 -8.02 -12.34 3.36
C LYS A 66 -7.31 -13.13 4.46
N GLU A 67 -6.02 -12.86 4.63
CA GLU A 67 -5.16 -13.48 5.64
C GLU A 67 -4.24 -12.40 6.24
N CYS A 68 -4.02 -12.50 7.55
CA CYS A 68 -3.09 -11.67 8.28
C CYS A 68 -2.31 -12.51 9.29
N LYS A 69 -1.01 -12.24 9.41
CA LYS A 69 -0.12 -12.87 10.39
C LYS A 69 0.24 -11.88 11.49
N PHE A 70 0.24 -12.38 12.72
CA PHE A 70 0.64 -11.70 13.94
C PHE A 70 1.84 -12.42 14.56
N SER A 71 2.51 -11.79 15.53
CA SER A 71 3.54 -12.46 16.33
C SER A 71 2.98 -13.58 17.22
N PHE A 72 1.66 -13.67 17.36
CA PHE A 72 0.95 -14.59 18.25
C PHE A 72 -0.07 -15.48 17.53
N GLY A 73 -0.05 -15.52 16.19
CA GLY A 73 -0.97 -16.37 15.42
C GLY A 73 -1.30 -15.81 14.05
N SER A 74 -2.35 -16.32 13.43
CA SER A 74 -2.82 -15.89 12.11
C SER A 74 -4.33 -15.76 12.11
N LEU A 75 -4.85 -14.74 11.43
CA LEU A 75 -6.28 -14.56 11.16
C LEU A 75 -6.52 -14.77 9.67
N VAL A 76 -7.45 -15.65 9.33
CA VAL A 76 -7.98 -15.82 7.98
C VAL A 76 -9.46 -15.49 8.04
N TRP A 77 -10.00 -14.84 7.02
CA TRP A 77 -11.43 -14.58 6.94
C TRP A 77 -11.99 -14.85 5.56
N ASP A 78 -13.29 -15.12 5.48
CA ASP A 78 -13.99 -15.21 4.21
C ASP A 78 -15.45 -14.79 4.36
N THR A 79 -16.07 -14.47 3.23
CA THR A 79 -17.51 -14.18 3.15
C THR A 79 -18.22 -15.47 2.77
N ALA A 80 -19.09 -15.97 3.65
CA ALA A 80 -19.92 -17.14 3.39
C ALA A 80 -20.98 -16.84 2.30
N ALA A 81 -21.63 -17.89 1.82
CA ALA A 81 -22.58 -17.79 0.70
C ALA A 81 -23.84 -16.96 1.04
N ASP A 82 -24.16 -16.84 2.32
CA ASP A 82 -25.22 -15.99 2.87
C ASP A 82 -24.79 -14.51 3.04
N GLY A 83 -23.54 -14.18 2.70
CA GLY A 83 -22.97 -12.84 2.84
C GLY A 83 -22.36 -12.55 4.22
N GLN A 84 -22.44 -13.49 5.16
CA GLN A 84 -21.89 -13.33 6.50
C GLN A 84 -20.37 -13.43 6.48
N LEU A 85 -19.69 -12.60 7.26
CA LEU A 85 -18.24 -12.59 7.35
C LEU A 85 -17.78 -13.51 8.49
N HIS A 86 -16.99 -14.53 8.16
CA HIS A 86 -16.43 -15.47 9.12
C HIS A 86 -14.91 -15.31 9.20
N GLY A 87 -14.40 -15.15 10.41
CA GLY A 87 -12.99 -15.16 10.73
C GLY A 87 -12.61 -16.45 11.44
N ARG A 88 -11.38 -16.92 11.21
CA ARG A 88 -10.75 -18.00 11.96
C ARG A 88 -9.41 -17.53 12.47
N PHE A 89 -9.24 -17.54 13.79
CA PHE A 89 -7.95 -17.30 14.42
C PHE A 89 -7.23 -18.63 14.68
N LEU A 90 -6.04 -18.75 14.12
CA LEU A 90 -5.10 -19.85 14.33
C LEU A 90 -4.06 -19.36 15.35
N PRO A 91 -4.14 -19.78 16.63
CA PRO A 91 -3.21 -19.32 17.65
C PRO A 91 -1.78 -19.81 17.34
N GLY A 92 -0.81 -19.00 17.72
CA GLY A 92 0.60 -19.41 17.74
C GLY A 92 0.90 -20.32 18.93
N LEU A 93 2.18 -20.47 19.25
CA LEU A 93 2.60 -21.20 20.45
C LEU A 93 2.06 -20.51 21.71
N GLU A 94 1.86 -21.28 22.79
CA GLU A 94 1.39 -20.73 24.06
C GLU A 94 2.30 -19.59 24.55
N SER A 95 3.62 -19.75 24.40
CA SER A 95 4.62 -18.72 24.73
C SER A 95 4.44 -17.42 23.92
N GLU A 96 4.03 -17.51 22.65
CA GLU A 96 3.74 -16.36 21.79
C GLU A 96 2.40 -15.72 22.17
N MET A 97 1.42 -16.55 22.53
CA MET A 97 0.09 -16.13 22.99
C MET A 97 0.12 -15.43 24.33
N VAL A 98 1.04 -15.75 25.24
CA VAL A 98 1.18 -15.06 26.54
C VAL A 98 2.12 -13.86 26.49
N ALA A 99 3.00 -13.78 25.48
CA ALA A 99 3.94 -12.68 25.34
C ALA A 99 3.23 -11.32 25.25
N THR A 100 3.89 -10.27 25.74
CA THR A 100 3.39 -8.89 25.64
C THR A 100 3.28 -8.48 24.18
N LYS A 101 2.12 -7.95 23.78
CA LYS A 101 1.86 -7.52 22.41
C LYS A 101 2.24 -6.05 22.29
N GLN A 102 3.16 -5.75 21.38
CA GLN A 102 3.59 -4.39 21.08
C GLN A 102 2.85 -3.89 19.84
N PRO A 103 2.03 -2.82 19.94
CA PRO A 103 1.43 -2.19 18.76
C PRO A 103 2.52 -1.66 17.83
N LEU A 104 2.33 -1.83 16.52
CA LEU A 104 3.22 -1.43 15.44
C LEU A 104 4.64 -2.04 15.55
N GLY A 105 4.80 -3.06 16.38
CA GLY A 105 6.03 -3.81 16.54
C GLY A 105 7.24 -2.96 16.97
N GLU A 106 8.43 -3.41 16.59
CA GLU A 106 9.72 -2.82 16.91
C GLU A 106 9.91 -1.40 16.39
N ILE A 107 9.17 -0.99 15.34
CA ILE A 107 9.20 0.38 14.80
C ILE A 107 8.87 1.40 15.89
N THR A 108 8.03 1.02 16.85
CA THR A 108 7.61 1.90 17.95
C THR A 108 8.08 1.46 19.32
N ALA A 109 9.05 0.53 19.40
CA ALA A 109 9.53 -0.02 20.67
C ALA A 109 10.03 1.04 21.66
N ASN A 110 10.50 2.19 21.16
CA ASN A 110 11.00 3.31 21.97
C ASN A 110 9.99 4.46 22.11
N MET A 111 8.74 4.29 21.67
CA MET A 111 7.69 5.32 21.77
C MET A 111 6.80 5.08 22.98
N GLU A 112 6.36 6.17 23.61
CA GLU A 112 5.33 6.09 24.64
C GLU A 112 3.98 5.63 24.04
N PRO A 113 3.20 4.80 24.75
CA PRO A 113 1.92 4.28 24.24
C PRO A 113 0.93 5.37 23.76
N GLY A 114 0.88 6.51 24.46
CA GLY A 114 0.03 7.64 24.06
C GLY A 114 0.45 8.22 22.71
N THR A 115 1.75 8.37 22.47
CA THR A 115 2.31 8.87 21.20
C THR A 115 2.07 7.91 20.05
N ILE A 116 2.16 6.60 20.30
CA ILE A 116 1.82 5.56 19.31
C ILE A 116 0.37 5.72 18.88
N MET A 117 -0.55 5.82 19.85
CA MET A 117 -1.98 5.91 19.56
C MET A 117 -2.33 7.21 18.82
N VAL A 118 -1.79 8.36 19.23
CA VAL A 118 -1.99 9.63 18.53
C VAL A 118 -1.48 9.55 17.09
N SER A 119 -0.29 8.99 16.87
CA SER A 119 0.29 8.84 15.53
C SER A 119 -0.58 7.94 14.65
N TYR A 120 -1.07 6.84 15.21
CA TYR A 120 -1.95 5.90 14.52
C TYR A 120 -3.30 6.54 14.15
N LEU A 121 -3.94 7.22 15.08
CA LEU A 121 -5.21 7.91 14.83
C LEU A 121 -5.06 9.07 13.83
N ASN A 122 -3.96 9.82 13.90
CA ASN A 122 -3.63 10.83 12.89
C ASN A 122 -3.48 10.19 11.51
N ALA A 123 -2.80 9.05 11.41
CA ALA A 123 -2.67 8.33 10.14
C ALA A 123 -4.02 7.83 9.62
N LEU A 124 -4.90 7.30 10.48
CA LEU A 124 -6.25 6.89 10.07
C LEU A 124 -7.09 8.06 9.55
N ASN A 125 -7.02 9.23 10.19
CA ASN A 125 -7.85 10.38 9.84
C ASN A 125 -7.32 11.18 8.65
N HIS A 126 -5.99 11.29 8.52
CA HIS A 126 -5.34 12.16 7.53
C HIS A 126 -4.53 11.40 6.48
N GLY A 127 -4.55 10.06 6.54
CA GLY A 127 -3.81 9.16 5.68
C GLY A 127 -2.35 8.95 6.10
N VAL A 128 -1.77 9.83 6.94
CA VAL A 128 -0.38 9.78 7.40
C VAL A 128 -0.21 10.41 8.77
N SER A 129 0.73 9.92 9.58
CA SER A 129 0.97 10.41 10.95
C SER A 129 1.70 11.74 11.04
N ASP A 130 2.37 12.16 9.96
CA ASP A 130 3.23 13.35 9.90
C ASP A 130 2.69 14.33 8.86
N SER A 131 2.42 15.57 9.28
CA SER A 131 1.81 16.61 8.46
C SER A 131 2.69 17.09 7.31
N SER A 132 4.00 16.86 7.38
CA SER A 132 4.91 17.11 6.24
C SER A 132 4.57 16.26 5.01
N PHE A 133 3.86 15.14 5.21
CA PHE A 133 3.42 14.23 4.15
C PHE A 133 1.97 14.43 3.72
N TYR A 134 1.23 15.40 4.27
CA TYR A 134 -0.16 15.64 3.85
C TYR A 134 -0.24 15.99 2.37
N LEU A 135 -1.06 15.26 1.62
CA LEU A 135 -1.42 15.63 0.25
C LEU A 135 -2.43 16.78 0.29
N LEU A 136 -2.41 17.63 -0.72
CA LEU A 136 -3.42 18.66 -0.87
C LEU A 136 -4.77 18.04 -1.28
N PRO A 137 -5.90 18.62 -0.82
CA PRO A 137 -7.24 18.09 -1.08
C PRO A 137 -7.58 18.14 -2.58
N ALA A 138 -8.62 17.40 -2.97
CA ALA A 138 -8.94 17.16 -4.38
C ALA A 138 -9.37 18.42 -5.15
N ASP A 139 -9.92 19.40 -4.44
CA ASP A 139 -10.38 20.71 -4.93
C ASP A 139 -9.24 21.73 -5.09
N ALA A 140 -8.05 21.47 -4.52
CA ALA A 140 -6.88 22.30 -4.74
C ALA A 140 -6.41 22.24 -6.21
N PRO A 141 -5.78 23.31 -6.73
CA PRO A 141 -5.24 23.32 -8.10
C PRO A 141 -4.30 22.14 -8.36
N LEU A 142 -4.44 21.50 -9.53
CA LEU A 142 -3.64 20.33 -9.90
C LEU A 142 -2.14 20.62 -9.76
N HIS A 143 -1.68 21.78 -10.23
CA HIS A 143 -0.30 22.22 -10.09
C HIS A 143 0.24 22.08 -8.66
N SER A 144 -0.45 22.69 -7.69
CA SER A 144 -0.05 22.66 -6.28
C SER A 144 -0.09 21.24 -5.71
N ARG A 145 -1.10 20.43 -6.09
CA ARG A 145 -1.21 19.03 -5.67
C ARG A 145 -0.03 18.20 -6.15
N VAL A 146 0.44 18.47 -7.37
CA VAL A 146 1.60 17.81 -7.97
C VAL A 146 2.91 18.21 -7.30
N GLU A 147 3.11 19.51 -7.06
CA GLU A 147 4.29 19.98 -6.32
C GLU A 147 4.35 19.37 -4.92
N ARG A 148 3.20 19.30 -4.25
CA ARG A 148 3.11 18.67 -2.93
C ARG A 148 3.40 17.18 -2.99
N LEU A 149 2.86 16.46 -3.98
CA LEU A 149 3.13 15.05 -4.20
C LEU A 149 4.64 14.79 -4.36
N ILE A 150 5.30 15.58 -5.21
CA ILE A 150 6.75 15.48 -5.44
C ILE A 150 7.50 15.70 -4.12
N ALA A 151 7.18 16.76 -3.38
CA ALA A 151 7.82 17.06 -2.10
C ALA A 151 7.65 15.93 -1.05
N CYS A 152 6.46 15.32 -1.00
CA CYS A 152 6.20 14.17 -0.12
C CYS A 152 7.08 12.97 -0.50
N PHE A 153 7.19 12.64 -1.79
CA PHE A 153 8.03 11.53 -2.25
C PHE A 153 9.53 11.81 -2.07
N GLU A 154 10.00 13.02 -2.37
CA GLU A 154 11.38 13.45 -2.12
C GLU A 154 11.72 13.33 -0.62
N SER A 155 10.82 13.78 0.26
CA SER A 155 10.96 13.64 1.72
C SER A 155 10.96 12.18 2.16
N LEU A 156 10.04 11.37 1.64
CA LEU A 156 9.95 9.94 1.95
C LEU A 156 11.27 9.23 1.61
N TRP A 157 11.86 9.57 0.47
CA TRP A 157 13.11 9.00 0.03
C TRP A 157 14.33 9.50 0.79
N ALA A 158 14.35 10.77 1.20
CA ALA A 158 15.40 11.31 2.06
C ALA A 158 15.48 10.55 3.41
N ARG A 159 14.32 10.07 3.93
CA ARG A 159 14.29 9.21 5.13
C ARG A 159 15.05 7.90 4.98
N GLY A 160 15.16 7.35 3.76
CA GLY A 160 15.92 6.10 3.55
C GLY A 160 17.39 6.20 3.95
N SER A 161 17.92 7.42 4.07
CA SER A 161 19.31 7.73 4.38
C SER A 161 19.58 8.04 5.85
N THR A 162 18.55 8.23 6.68
CA THR A 162 18.68 8.58 8.11
C THR A 162 17.67 7.78 8.93
N ARG A 163 18.02 7.32 10.14
CA ARG A 163 17.02 6.69 11.03
C ARG A 163 16.04 7.77 11.51
N GLY A 164 14.98 7.99 10.73
CA GLY A 164 13.91 8.92 11.06
C GLY A 164 12.98 8.37 12.14
N ALA A 165 12.15 9.26 12.71
CA ALA A 165 11.04 8.85 13.57
C ALA A 165 10.11 7.85 12.84
N PRO A 166 9.28 7.07 13.55
CA PRO A 166 8.28 6.23 12.90
C PRO A 166 7.33 7.06 12.04
N LEU A 167 7.11 6.62 10.80
CA LEU A 167 6.11 7.21 9.90
C LEU A 167 5.03 6.18 9.62
N ILE A 168 3.79 6.47 10.01
CA ILE A 168 2.65 5.60 9.75
C ILE A 168 1.92 6.17 8.55
N MET A 169 1.73 5.35 7.50
CA MET A 169 1.03 5.74 6.27
C MET A 169 -0.08 4.75 5.98
N THR A 170 -1.20 5.23 5.47
CA THR A 170 -2.32 4.38 5.05
C THR A 170 -2.20 3.99 3.58
N ARG A 171 -2.79 2.85 3.18
CA ARG A 171 -2.94 2.52 1.75
C ARG A 171 -3.75 3.59 1.02
N ARG A 172 -4.77 4.18 1.67
CA ARG A 172 -5.56 5.32 1.15
C ARG A 172 -4.68 6.50 0.72
N TRP A 173 -3.66 6.87 1.50
CA TRP A 173 -2.75 7.96 1.12
C TRP A 173 -2.05 7.67 -0.23
N PHE A 174 -1.64 6.42 -0.45
CA PHE A 174 -1.01 6.01 -1.69
C PHE A 174 -1.99 5.92 -2.85
N GLU A 175 -3.25 5.58 -2.60
CA GLU A 175 -4.31 5.66 -3.59
C GLU A 175 -4.60 7.11 -4.00
N ASP A 176 -4.61 8.04 -3.04
CA ASP A 176 -4.76 9.47 -3.33
C ASP A 176 -3.55 10.02 -4.10
N ALA A 177 -2.34 9.58 -3.76
CA ALA A 177 -1.13 9.86 -4.54
C ALA A 177 -1.24 9.30 -5.98
N ALA A 178 -1.70 8.05 -6.12
CA ALA A 178 -1.92 7.40 -7.41
C ALA A 178 -2.98 8.14 -8.24
N ARG A 179 -4.06 8.66 -7.62
CA ARG A 179 -5.06 9.50 -8.28
C ARG A 179 -4.45 10.79 -8.85
N ILE A 180 -3.57 11.46 -8.10
CA ILE A 180 -2.85 12.65 -8.61
C ILE A 180 -1.99 12.27 -9.81
N LYS A 181 -1.22 11.17 -9.70
CA LYS A 181 -0.40 10.65 -10.80
C LYS A 181 -1.25 10.32 -12.03
N ARG A 182 -2.35 9.59 -11.89
CA ARG A 182 -3.31 9.29 -12.97
C ARG A 182 -3.84 10.57 -13.60
N ARG A 183 -4.25 11.57 -12.81
CA ARG A 183 -4.78 12.84 -13.36
C ARG A 183 -3.77 13.55 -14.27
N ILE A 184 -2.49 13.48 -13.95
CA ILE A 184 -1.43 14.03 -14.81
C ILE A 184 -1.21 13.16 -16.05
N LEU A 185 -1.25 11.84 -15.92
CA LEU A 185 -0.83 10.94 -17.00
C LEU A 185 -1.96 10.56 -17.97
N THR A 186 -3.24 10.67 -17.57
CA THR A 186 -4.37 10.07 -18.31
C THR A 186 -5.63 10.94 -18.44
N ASN A 187 -5.49 12.27 -18.47
CA ASN A 187 -6.60 13.24 -18.53
C ASN A 187 -7.77 12.91 -17.57
N GLY A 188 -7.48 12.33 -16.40
CA GLY A 188 -8.50 11.92 -15.43
C GLY A 188 -8.84 10.44 -15.35
N GLY A 189 -8.10 9.53 -15.99
CA GLY A 189 -8.06 8.11 -15.57
C GLY A 189 -8.16 7.08 -16.69
N ASN A 190 -8.75 7.41 -17.84
CA ASN A 190 -9.05 6.42 -18.89
C ASN A 190 -8.45 6.74 -20.26
N ASP A 191 -7.81 7.91 -20.40
CA ASP A 191 -7.22 8.32 -21.67
C ASP A 191 -5.74 7.93 -21.72
N ALA A 192 -5.35 7.21 -22.76
CA ALA A 192 -3.96 6.84 -23.03
C ALA A 192 -3.26 7.83 -23.98
N SER A 193 -3.86 8.98 -24.29
CA SER A 193 -3.34 9.97 -25.24
C SER A 193 -1.89 10.36 -24.98
N PHE A 194 -1.51 10.72 -23.75
CA PHE A 194 -0.12 11.08 -23.45
C PHE A 194 0.84 9.88 -23.59
N LEU A 195 0.43 8.67 -23.21
CA LEU A 195 1.21 7.46 -23.49
C LEU A 195 1.37 7.26 -25.00
N ASN A 196 0.30 7.42 -25.78
CA ASN A 196 0.33 7.26 -27.23
C ASN A 196 1.25 8.28 -27.89
N ASP A 197 1.25 9.53 -27.40
CA ASP A 197 2.13 10.60 -27.89
C ASP A 197 3.60 10.31 -27.54
N VAL A 198 3.88 9.76 -26.35
CA VAL A 198 5.21 9.26 -25.95
C VAL A 198 5.66 8.11 -26.86
N VAL A 199 4.78 7.14 -27.13
CA VAL A 199 5.06 6.01 -28.02
C VAL A 199 5.32 6.46 -29.46
N ALA A 200 4.56 7.44 -29.97
CA ALA A 200 4.79 7.99 -31.29
C ALA A 200 6.17 8.67 -31.41
N THR A 201 6.64 9.27 -30.31
CA THR A 201 7.98 9.87 -30.22
C THR A 201 9.08 8.79 -30.29
N VAL A 202 8.89 7.63 -29.63
CA VAL A 202 9.81 6.49 -29.72
C VAL A 202 9.91 5.95 -31.15
N ASN A 203 8.79 5.87 -31.88
CA ASN A 203 8.77 5.32 -33.23
C ASN A 203 9.35 6.28 -34.29
N THR A 204 9.57 7.55 -33.95
CA THR A 204 10.09 8.57 -34.87
C THR A 204 11.59 8.83 -34.68
N ASP A 205 12.10 8.69 -33.46
CA ASP A 205 13.53 8.61 -33.21
C ASP A 205 13.99 7.18 -33.45
N ASP A 206 14.87 6.96 -34.45
CA ASP A 206 15.53 5.68 -34.71
C ASP A 206 16.47 5.35 -33.53
N LEU A 207 15.89 4.92 -32.42
CA LEU A 207 16.56 4.47 -31.19
C LEU A 207 17.21 3.12 -31.50
N GLY A 208 18.26 3.12 -32.33
CA GLY A 208 18.89 1.97 -32.99
C GLY A 208 19.39 0.84 -32.09
N CYS A 209 18.49 0.20 -31.34
CA CYS A 209 18.76 -0.82 -30.34
C CYS A 209 17.62 -1.86 -30.41
N GLY A 210 17.97 -3.14 -30.56
CA GLY A 210 17.03 -4.27 -30.62
C GLY A 210 16.25 -4.57 -29.32
N HIS A 211 16.10 -3.59 -28.43
CA HIS A 211 15.40 -3.65 -27.14
C HIS A 211 14.13 -2.78 -27.09
N GLU A 212 13.69 -2.22 -28.23
CA GLU A 212 12.52 -1.34 -28.33
C GLU A 212 11.29 -1.90 -27.59
N ARG A 213 11.01 -3.20 -27.73
CA ARG A 213 9.88 -3.86 -27.05
C ARG A 213 10.01 -3.85 -25.52
N GLU A 214 11.20 -4.07 -24.98
CA GLU A 214 11.46 -4.07 -23.53
C GLU A 214 11.40 -2.65 -22.97
N GLU A 215 11.92 -1.66 -23.69
CA GLU A 215 11.83 -0.25 -23.30
C GLU A 215 10.39 0.24 -23.33
N MET A 216 9.62 -0.13 -24.36
CA MET A 216 8.20 0.16 -24.47
C MET A 216 7.38 -0.46 -23.33
N GLU A 217 7.72 -1.68 -22.91
CA GLU A 217 7.07 -2.30 -21.75
C GLU A 217 7.40 -1.53 -20.45
N LYS A 218 8.64 -1.05 -20.28
CA LYS A 218 9.02 -0.20 -19.14
C LYS A 218 8.30 1.15 -19.16
N ILE A 219 8.14 1.77 -20.33
CA ILE A 219 7.36 3.01 -20.49
C ILE A 219 5.92 2.76 -20.02
N ARG A 220 5.27 1.73 -20.56
CA ARG A 220 3.87 1.41 -20.23
C ARG A 220 3.66 1.18 -18.74
N LYS A 221 4.55 0.43 -18.08
CA LYS A 221 4.49 0.17 -16.63
C LYS A 221 4.62 1.43 -15.76
N THR A 222 5.15 2.52 -16.31
CA THR A 222 5.33 3.78 -15.57
C THR A 222 4.03 4.58 -15.50
N PHE A 223 3.14 4.41 -16.47
CA PHE A 223 1.86 5.09 -16.55
C PHE A 223 0.81 4.38 -15.71
N PHE A 224 -0.04 5.15 -15.01
CA PHE A 224 -1.14 4.60 -14.22
C PHE A 224 -2.45 4.84 -14.97
N PHE A 225 -3.24 3.78 -15.15
CA PHE A 225 -4.54 3.79 -15.79
C PHE A 225 -5.61 3.26 -14.84
N GLY A 226 -6.87 3.71 -15.01
CA GLY A 226 -8.03 3.15 -14.30
C GLY A 226 -7.82 3.03 -12.79
N SER A 227 -7.70 1.79 -12.32
CA SER A 227 -7.52 1.41 -10.92
C SER A 227 -6.06 1.22 -10.48
N ASP A 228 -5.07 1.48 -11.33
CA ASP A 228 -3.65 1.28 -11.03
C ASP A 228 -3.21 2.08 -9.80
N SER A 229 -2.44 1.43 -8.94
CA SER A 229 -1.91 1.99 -7.70
C SER A 229 -0.45 1.58 -7.52
N PHE A 230 0.17 2.08 -6.46
CA PHE A 230 1.52 1.70 -6.10
C PHE A 230 1.57 0.28 -5.54
N THR A 231 2.56 -0.50 -5.98
CA THR A 231 2.90 -1.82 -5.42
C THR A 231 4.00 -1.63 -4.39
N PHE A 232 3.84 -2.24 -3.22
CA PHE A 232 4.82 -2.10 -2.14
C PHE A 232 5.72 -3.31 -2.07
N HIS A 233 7.02 -3.05 -1.93
CA HIS A 233 8.03 -4.07 -1.74
C HIS A 233 8.83 -3.77 -0.49
N VAL A 234 9.24 -4.80 0.22
CA VAL A 234 10.15 -4.70 1.36
C VAL A 234 11.51 -5.23 0.93
N LEU A 235 12.54 -4.42 1.16
CA LEU A 235 13.93 -4.80 0.96
C LEU A 235 14.51 -5.36 2.26
N LEU A 236 14.91 -6.63 2.23
CA LEU A 236 15.50 -7.34 3.37
C LEU A 236 16.97 -7.67 3.14
N GLY A 237 17.84 -7.41 4.12
CA GLY A 237 19.25 -7.82 4.10
C GLY A 237 20.21 -6.84 4.80
N TYR A 238 21.41 -7.32 5.16
CA TYR A 238 22.48 -6.54 5.82
C TYR A 238 23.29 -5.66 4.87
N ARG A 239 23.32 -6.00 3.58
CA ARG A 239 23.78 -5.09 2.54
C ARG A 239 22.56 -4.34 2.05
N PHE A 240 22.36 -3.14 2.59
CA PHE A 240 21.58 -2.15 1.88
C PHE A 240 22.15 -2.11 0.46
N PRO A 241 21.33 -2.28 -0.59
CA PRO A 241 21.75 -1.77 -1.88
C PRO A 241 22.16 -0.34 -1.59
N ALA A 242 23.39 0.04 -1.96
CA ALA A 242 23.86 1.40 -1.75
C ALA A 242 22.75 2.35 -2.21
N ILE A 243 22.60 3.55 -1.63
CA ILE A 243 21.56 4.48 -2.08
C ILE A 243 21.61 4.63 -3.61
N SER A 244 22.79 4.50 -4.23
CA SER A 244 22.99 4.38 -5.67
C SER A 244 22.29 3.20 -6.35
N GLU A 245 22.20 2.00 -5.76
CA GLU A 245 21.46 0.85 -6.28
C GLU A 245 19.93 1.01 -6.15
N ILE A 246 19.43 1.58 -5.05
CA ILE A 246 18.01 1.97 -4.93
C ILE A 246 17.68 3.09 -5.94
N LEU A 247 18.60 4.05 -6.11
CA LEU A 247 18.51 5.08 -7.15
C LEU A 247 18.71 4.51 -8.57
N CYS A 248 19.44 3.41 -8.75
CA CYS A 248 19.58 2.71 -10.02
C CYS A 248 18.31 1.93 -10.37
N MET A 249 17.62 1.32 -9.40
CA MET A 249 16.27 0.79 -9.61
C MET A 249 15.26 1.90 -9.95
N ARG A 250 15.54 3.16 -9.55
CA ARG A 250 14.78 4.36 -9.90
C ARG A 250 15.18 5.00 -11.23
N ARG A 251 16.19 4.51 -11.94
CA ARG A 251 16.47 5.02 -13.28
C ARG A 251 15.40 4.49 -14.24
N VAL A 252 14.31 5.24 -14.33
CA VAL A 252 13.73 5.53 -15.65
C VAL A 252 14.92 5.89 -16.54
N CYS A 253 15.17 5.07 -17.57
CA CYS A 253 16.30 5.26 -18.48
C CYS A 253 16.35 6.75 -18.84
N ARG A 254 17.56 7.34 -18.91
CA ARG A 254 17.76 8.71 -19.39
C ARG A 254 16.95 8.97 -20.67
N THR A 255 16.87 7.95 -21.52
CA THR A 255 15.98 7.80 -22.68
C THR A 255 14.52 8.16 -22.41
N MET A 256 13.86 7.65 -21.36
CA MET A 256 12.44 7.94 -21.13
C MET A 256 12.17 9.37 -20.65
N ASN A 257 13.05 9.98 -19.85
CA ASN A 257 12.91 11.40 -19.56
C ASN A 257 13.05 12.24 -20.84
N GLU A 258 13.96 11.85 -21.73
CA GLU A 258 14.17 12.51 -23.03
C GLU A 258 12.95 12.34 -23.95
N ILE A 259 12.42 11.12 -24.09
CA ILE A 259 11.20 10.83 -24.88
C ILE A 259 9.97 11.57 -24.32
N CYS A 260 9.74 11.49 -23.01
CA CYS A 260 8.60 12.17 -22.38
C CYS A 260 8.72 13.69 -22.52
N LYS A 261 9.94 14.22 -22.42
CA LYS A 261 10.20 15.65 -22.63
C LYS A 261 9.91 16.05 -24.06
N ALA A 262 10.32 15.27 -25.06
CA ALA A 262 10.02 15.54 -26.47
C ALA A 262 8.51 15.53 -26.73
N ALA A 263 7.77 14.55 -26.22
CA ALA A 263 6.30 14.52 -26.30
C ALA A 263 5.67 15.77 -25.65
N LEU A 264 6.11 16.16 -24.45
CA LEU A 264 5.62 17.36 -23.76
C LEU A 264 5.92 18.66 -24.53
N LEU A 265 7.09 18.77 -25.16
CA LEU A 265 7.46 19.93 -25.98
C LEU A 265 6.59 20.07 -27.23
N SER A 266 6.07 18.97 -27.77
CA SER A 266 5.13 19.01 -28.91
C SER A 266 3.83 19.77 -28.58
N TYR A 267 3.44 19.80 -27.30
CA TYR A 267 2.24 20.49 -26.83
C TYR A 267 2.40 22.01 -26.69
N ALA A 268 3.57 22.58 -27.01
CA ALA A 268 3.81 24.02 -26.88
C ALA A 268 2.83 24.90 -27.68
N GLN A 269 2.31 24.37 -28.79
CA GLN A 269 1.36 25.05 -29.69
C GLN A 269 -0.10 24.66 -29.43
N GLU A 270 -0.37 23.78 -28.47
CA GLU A 270 -1.74 23.38 -28.13
C GLU A 270 -2.52 24.56 -27.52
N PRO A 271 -3.82 24.70 -27.80
CA PRO A 271 -4.61 25.83 -27.32
C PRO A 271 -4.64 25.95 -25.79
N VAL A 272 -4.60 27.18 -25.30
CA VAL A 272 -4.75 27.49 -23.85
C VAL A 272 -6.07 26.91 -23.34
N GLY A 273 -6.03 26.26 -22.18
CA GLY A 273 -7.19 25.61 -21.56
C GLY A 273 -7.33 24.13 -21.90
N THR A 274 -6.59 23.61 -22.88
CA THR A 274 -6.50 22.16 -23.10
C THR A 274 -5.63 21.48 -22.03
N TRP A 275 -5.91 20.20 -21.75
CA TRP A 275 -5.09 19.41 -20.83
C TRP A 275 -3.64 19.27 -21.31
N ARG A 276 -3.41 19.11 -22.62
CA ARG A 276 -2.06 19.06 -23.21
C ARG A 276 -1.28 20.36 -22.98
N HIS A 277 -1.92 21.51 -23.15
CA HIS A 277 -1.30 22.80 -22.83
C HIS A 277 -0.95 22.91 -21.33
N GLN A 278 -1.82 22.41 -20.43
CA GLN A 278 -1.52 22.34 -19.00
C GLN A 278 -0.31 21.42 -18.70
N LEU A 279 -0.21 20.27 -19.36
CA LEU A 279 0.96 19.39 -19.23
C LEU A 279 2.25 20.07 -19.68
N PHE A 280 2.22 20.81 -20.79
CA PHE A 280 3.37 21.59 -21.26
C PHE A 280 3.81 22.66 -20.24
N GLN A 281 2.85 23.38 -19.66
CA GLN A 281 3.13 24.36 -18.61
C GLN A 281 3.78 23.71 -17.38
N MET A 282 3.40 22.47 -17.07
CA MET A 282 3.89 21.68 -15.94
C MET A 282 5.02 20.70 -16.28
N LYS A 283 5.65 20.81 -17.45
CA LYS A 283 6.53 19.77 -18.01
C LYS A 283 7.59 19.24 -17.04
N ASP A 284 8.23 20.12 -16.26
CA ASP A 284 9.29 19.71 -15.33
C ASP A 284 8.73 18.88 -14.16
N GLN A 285 7.55 19.27 -13.65
CA GLN A 285 6.82 18.51 -12.64
C GLN A 285 6.28 17.19 -13.20
N VAL A 286 5.78 17.18 -14.44
CA VAL A 286 5.30 15.95 -15.11
C VAL A 286 6.44 14.94 -15.22
N LEU A 287 7.64 15.38 -15.66
CA LEU A 287 8.82 14.51 -15.73
C LEU A 287 9.18 13.93 -14.36
N LYS A 288 9.16 14.75 -13.30
CA LYS A 288 9.36 14.25 -11.93
C LYS A 288 8.31 13.22 -11.50
N VAL A 289 7.04 13.42 -11.86
CA VAL A 289 5.96 12.47 -11.53
C VAL A 289 6.07 11.16 -12.31
N ILE A 290 6.47 11.20 -13.59
CA ILE A 290 6.76 10.00 -14.37
C ILE A 290 7.86 9.18 -13.69
N ASN A 291 8.86 9.84 -13.12
CA ASN A 291 9.94 9.17 -12.38
C ASN A 291 9.49 8.57 -11.03
N LEU A 292 8.26 8.84 -10.56
CA LEU A 292 7.66 8.08 -9.46
C LEU A 292 7.23 6.71 -9.98
N GLY A 293 8.12 5.71 -9.98
CA GLY A 293 7.81 4.36 -10.47
C GLY A 293 6.60 3.71 -9.77
N PRO A 294 5.96 2.68 -10.38
CA PRO A 294 4.84 1.95 -9.79
C PRO A 294 5.20 1.24 -8.48
N GLU A 295 6.47 0.90 -8.30
CA GLU A 295 6.96 0.10 -7.18
C GLU A 295 7.59 0.98 -6.10
N ILE A 296 7.07 0.86 -4.88
CA ILE A 296 7.57 1.55 -3.69
C ILE A 296 8.34 0.56 -2.82
N TYR A 297 9.64 0.78 -2.76
CA TYR A 297 10.55 -0.03 -1.97
C TYR A 297 10.71 0.57 -0.57
N LEU A 298 10.09 -0.07 0.42
CA LEU A 298 10.22 0.27 1.82
C LEU A 298 11.43 -0.45 2.42
N THR A 299 12.39 0.33 2.92
CA THR A 299 13.56 -0.21 3.64
C THR A 299 13.33 -0.12 5.15
N GLN A 300 14.06 -0.93 5.91
CA GLN A 300 14.06 -0.83 7.37
C GLN A 300 14.54 0.54 7.88
N THR A 301 15.41 1.24 7.13
CA THR A 301 15.90 2.58 7.51
C THR A 301 14.85 3.67 7.37
N MET A 302 13.89 3.53 6.45
CA MET A 302 12.81 4.51 6.27
C MET A 302 11.85 4.57 7.47
N ASN A 303 11.81 3.50 8.28
CA ASN A 303 10.99 3.39 9.48
C ASN A 303 9.50 3.68 9.22
N VAL A 304 8.95 3.10 8.14
CA VAL A 304 7.57 3.30 7.68
C VAL A 304 6.71 2.11 8.06
N HIS A 305 5.54 2.34 8.67
CA HIS A 305 4.52 1.32 8.89
C HIS A 305 3.32 1.57 7.98
N LEU A 306 2.87 0.54 7.26
CA LEU A 306 1.69 0.62 6.39
C LEU A 306 0.43 0.16 7.15
N VAL A 307 -0.58 1.03 7.19
CA VAL A 307 -1.93 0.78 7.69
C VAL A 307 -2.82 0.49 6.48
N GLU A 308 -3.38 -0.72 6.42
CA GLU A 308 -4.14 -1.15 5.23
C GLU A 308 -5.63 -0.91 5.37
N PHE A 309 -6.17 -1.02 6.58
CA PHE A 309 -7.61 -0.94 6.82
C PHE A 309 -7.98 0.44 7.36
N THR A 310 -8.92 1.11 6.72
CA THR A 310 -9.44 2.42 7.13
C THR A 310 -10.97 2.40 7.12
N GLN A 311 -11.59 3.52 7.49
CA GLN A 311 -13.05 3.64 7.45
C GLN A 311 -13.64 3.45 6.05
N ASP A 312 -12.85 3.53 4.98
CA ASP A 312 -13.34 3.30 3.62
C ASP A 312 -13.30 1.82 3.21
N THR A 313 -12.73 0.94 4.05
CA THR A 313 -12.56 -0.48 3.75
C THR A 313 -13.84 -1.25 4.05
N GLU A 314 -14.23 -2.18 3.16
CA GLU A 314 -15.49 -2.95 3.31
C GLU A 314 -15.56 -3.69 4.66
N LEU A 315 -14.43 -4.28 5.08
CA LEU A 315 -14.32 -4.97 6.36
C LEU A 315 -14.72 -4.10 7.55
N TRP A 316 -14.46 -2.78 7.50
CA TRP A 316 -14.71 -1.86 8.61
C TRP A 316 -16.19 -1.76 8.99
N HIS A 317 -17.08 -2.00 8.02
CA HIS A 317 -18.53 -1.85 8.16
C HIS A 317 -19.28 -3.15 8.31
N LYS A 318 -18.57 -4.28 8.40
CA LYS A 318 -19.17 -5.61 8.56
C LYS A 318 -19.05 -6.10 9.99
N THR A 319 -19.92 -7.01 10.37
CA THR A 319 -19.76 -7.79 11.60
C THR A 319 -19.09 -9.11 11.24
N MET A 320 -18.05 -9.49 11.99
CA MET A 320 -17.31 -10.73 11.82
C MET A 320 -17.69 -11.73 12.92
N LEU A 321 -18.02 -12.95 12.52
CA LEU A 321 -18.11 -14.09 13.42
C LEU A 321 -16.74 -14.76 13.49
N LEU A 322 -16.06 -14.63 14.62
CA LEU A 322 -14.69 -15.12 14.82
C LEU A 322 -14.71 -16.43 15.62
N GLY A 323 -14.31 -17.53 14.99
CA GLY A 323 -14.11 -18.82 15.64
C GLY A 323 -12.64 -19.09 16.02
N GLY A 324 -12.43 -19.80 17.12
CA GLY A 324 -11.13 -20.40 17.49
C GLY A 324 -11.13 -21.93 17.37
N GLY A 325 -10.14 -22.51 16.67
CA GLY A 325 -9.93 -23.96 16.66
C GLY A 325 -9.25 -24.54 15.41
N GLU A 326 -8.57 -25.68 15.60
CA GLU A 326 -8.08 -26.57 14.54
C GLU A 326 -9.29 -27.37 13.99
N ASN A 327 -9.50 -27.36 12.67
CA ASN A 327 -10.58 -28.08 11.95
C ASN A 327 -12.00 -27.49 12.05
N PHE A 328 -12.22 -26.39 11.33
CA PHE A 328 -13.51 -26.16 10.65
C PHE A 328 -13.43 -26.81 9.26
N GLU A 329 -13.57 -28.14 9.19
CA GLU A 329 -13.98 -28.75 7.94
C GLU A 329 -15.48 -28.47 7.79
N ARG A 330 -15.87 -27.86 6.67
CA ARG A 330 -17.26 -27.73 6.27
C ARG A 330 -17.85 -29.14 6.18
N THR A 331 -18.63 -29.57 7.16
CA THR A 331 -19.66 -30.57 6.92
C THR A 331 -20.75 -29.85 6.12
N GLY A 332 -20.74 -30.07 4.80
CA GLY A 332 -21.90 -29.73 3.97
C GLY A 332 -23.11 -30.55 4.42
N PRO A 333 -24.34 -30.11 4.10
CA PRO A 333 -25.52 -30.90 4.42
C PRO A 333 -25.45 -32.20 3.63
N GLU A 334 -25.34 -33.32 4.33
CA GLU A 334 -25.67 -34.62 3.77
C GLU A 334 -27.13 -34.55 3.34
N SER A 335 -27.35 -34.56 2.02
CA SER A 335 -28.65 -34.76 1.42
C SER A 335 -29.12 -36.17 1.79
N GLU A 336 -30.09 -36.25 2.70
CA GLU A 336 -30.93 -37.43 2.84
C GLU A 336 -31.73 -37.63 1.54
N THR A 337 -31.38 -38.68 0.79
CA THR A 337 -32.32 -39.45 -0.04
C THR A 337 -31.91 -40.91 -0.06
#